data_AF-A0A6V7VLQ1-F1
#
_entry.id   AF-A0A6V7VLQ1-F1
#
_cell.length_a   1.000
_cell.length_b   1.000
_cell.length_c   1.000
_cell.angle_alpha   90.00
_cell.angle_beta   90.00
_cell.angle_gamma   90.00
#
_symmetry.space_group_name_H-M   'P 1'
#
loop_
_entity.id
_entity.type
_entity.pdbx_description
1 polymer ?
#
loop_
_entity_poly.entity_id
_entity_poly.type
_entity_poly.pdbx_seq_one_letter_code
_entity_poly.pdbx_strand_id
1 'polypeptide(L)'
;MYKKYLNNKSNAKNNYTLNERYQKLENVYTGKQLAPSFFFHFLNILCANITAIMINYLNLTNEMMNDIISLSLIMVSICKLSIEITVITFHPVLNRNLTKIITTIINFIKCGHSSRINVEKQTAINLQQIVAASKEQDMHFEMLKQTWM
;
A
#
# COMPACT_ATOMS: atom_id res chain seq x y z
N MET A 1 -46.19 3.17 -18.91
CA MET A 1 -45.11 4.15 -18.66
C MET A 1 -44.74 4.34 -17.18
N TYR A 2 -45.69 4.23 -16.23
CA TYR A 2 -45.42 4.48 -14.80
C TYR A 2 -44.54 3.43 -14.06
N LYS A 3 -44.49 2.18 -14.53
CA LYS A 3 -43.67 1.12 -13.88
C LYS A 3 -42.15 1.29 -14.05
N LYS A 4 -41.69 2.03 -15.07
CA LYS A 4 -40.24 2.21 -15.35
C LYS A 4 -39.57 3.19 -14.38
N TYR A 5 -40.33 4.13 -13.78
CA TYR A 5 -39.80 5.11 -12.81
C TYR A 5 -39.67 4.57 -11.38
N LEU A 6 -40.51 3.62 -10.99
CA LEU A 6 -40.45 3.00 -9.66
C LEU A 6 -39.22 2.07 -9.51
N ASN A 7 -38.81 1.40 -10.59
CA ASN A 7 -37.66 0.48 -10.56
C ASN A 7 -36.30 1.22 -10.49
N ASN A 8 -36.23 2.48 -10.93
CA ASN A 8 -35.03 3.30 -10.78
C ASN A 8 -34.87 3.86 -9.35
N LYS A 9 -35.96 4.03 -8.60
CA LYS A 9 -35.93 4.62 -7.26
C LYS A 9 -35.50 3.61 -6.18
N SER A 10 -35.77 2.31 -6.38
CA SER A 10 -35.25 1.23 -5.54
C SER A 10 -33.76 0.97 -5.76
N ASN A 11 -33.28 1.04 -7.01
CA ASN A 11 -31.84 0.92 -7.32
C ASN A 11 -31.01 2.11 -6.80
N ALA A 12 -31.57 3.33 -6.80
CA ALA A 12 -30.90 4.50 -6.23
C ALA A 12 -30.65 4.34 -4.72
N LYS A 13 -31.59 3.78 -3.94
CA LYS A 13 -31.43 3.57 -2.49
C LYS A 13 -30.29 2.61 -2.14
N ASN A 14 -30.04 1.59 -2.96
CA ASN A 14 -28.94 0.65 -2.74
C ASN A 14 -27.57 1.25 -3.08
N ASN A 15 -27.49 2.15 -4.08
CA ASN A 15 -26.24 2.77 -4.49
C ASN A 15 -25.64 3.70 -3.41
N TYR A 16 -26.48 4.41 -2.63
CA TYR A 16 -25.99 5.23 -1.51
C TYR A 16 -25.29 4.37 -0.44
N THR A 17 -25.84 3.20 -0.12
CA THR A 17 -25.24 2.32 0.89
C THR A 17 -23.88 1.74 0.47
N LEU A 18 -23.65 1.55 -0.83
CA LEU A 18 -22.38 1.05 -1.35
C LEU A 18 -21.31 2.14 -1.29
N ASN A 19 -21.62 3.34 -1.78
CA ASN A 19 -20.69 4.47 -1.79
C ASN A 19 -20.27 4.87 -0.36
N GLU A 20 -21.21 4.90 0.58
CA GLU A 20 -20.93 5.15 2.00
C GLU A 20 -19.98 4.10 2.61
N ARG A 21 -20.14 2.82 2.23
CA ARG A 21 -19.23 1.75 2.68
C ARG A 21 -17.84 1.96 2.11
N TYR A 22 -17.70 2.30 0.82
CA TYR A 22 -16.41 2.60 0.22
C TYR A 22 -15.73 3.79 0.87
N GLN A 23 -16.45 4.88 1.09
CA GLN A 23 -15.90 6.08 1.72
C GLN A 23 -15.45 5.82 3.17
N LYS A 24 -16.23 5.06 3.95
CA LYS A 24 -15.81 4.64 5.31
C LYS A 24 -14.54 3.80 5.26
N LEU A 25 -14.46 2.87 4.31
CA LEU A 25 -13.36 1.93 4.19
C LEU A 25 -12.07 2.63 3.71
N GLU A 26 -12.20 3.60 2.80
CA GLU A 26 -11.13 4.51 2.38
C GLU A 26 -10.61 5.34 3.56
N ASN A 27 -11.50 5.98 4.34
CA ASN A 27 -11.11 6.73 5.53
C ASN A 27 -10.36 5.88 6.56
N VAL A 28 -10.76 4.61 6.74
CA VAL A 28 -10.05 3.67 7.62
C VAL A 28 -8.66 3.36 7.09
N TYR A 29 -8.49 3.17 5.77
CA TYR A 29 -7.17 2.96 5.18
C TYR A 29 -6.28 4.19 5.28
N THR A 30 -6.82 5.37 4.98
CA THR A 30 -6.11 6.65 5.14
C THR A 30 -5.71 6.87 6.60
N GLY A 31 -6.61 6.57 7.54
CA GLY A 31 -6.30 6.62 8.98
C GLY A 31 -5.16 5.68 9.38
N LYS A 32 -5.16 4.44 8.87
CA LYS A 32 -4.08 3.47 9.09
C LYS A 32 -2.74 3.90 8.48
N GLN A 33 -2.76 4.65 7.37
CA GLN A 33 -1.56 5.20 6.74
C GLN A 33 -1.03 6.42 7.50
N LEU A 34 -1.91 7.30 7.95
CA LEU A 34 -1.54 8.55 8.61
C LEU A 34 -1.08 8.34 10.05
N ALA A 35 -1.73 7.45 10.81
CA ALA A 35 -1.42 7.22 12.23
C ALA A 35 0.07 6.95 12.51
N PRO A 36 0.77 6.02 11.83
CA PRO A 36 2.20 5.79 12.06
C PRO A 36 3.05 7.00 11.66
N SER A 37 2.73 7.67 10.56
CA SER A 37 3.44 8.89 10.12
C SER A 37 3.32 10.02 11.14
N PHE A 38 2.12 10.22 11.69
CA PHE A 38 1.88 11.17 12.78
C PHE A 38 2.69 10.82 14.03
N PHE A 39 2.73 9.54 14.40
CA PHE A 39 3.49 9.09 15.55
C PHE A 39 4.99 9.36 15.42
N PHE A 40 5.60 9.02 14.28
CA PHE A 40 7.02 9.30 14.02
C PHE A 40 7.32 10.80 13.94
N HIS A 41 6.42 11.58 13.34
CA HIS A 41 6.56 13.03 13.30
C HIS A 41 6.51 13.64 14.71
N PHE A 42 5.58 13.19 15.54
CA PHE A 42 5.49 13.60 16.94
C PHE A 42 6.76 13.25 17.72
N LEU A 43 7.28 12.03 17.59
CA LEU A 43 8.54 11.63 18.22
C LEU A 43 9.72 12.51 17.77
N ASN A 44 9.75 12.89 16.50
CA ASN A 44 10.80 13.74 15.96
C ASN A 44 10.76 15.15 16.57
N ILE A 45 9.57 15.74 16.70
CA ILE A 45 9.38 17.04 17.39
C ILE A 45 9.79 16.93 18.86
N LEU A 46 9.37 15.86 19.54
CA LEU A 46 9.70 15.64 20.93
C LEU A 46 11.21 15.51 21.15
N CYS A 47 11.91 14.76 20.28
CA CYS A 47 13.37 14.63 20.30
C CYS A 47 14.05 16.00 20.12
N ALA A 48 13.63 16.79 19.12
CA ALA A 48 14.18 18.12 18.88
C ALA A 48 13.99 19.06 20.09
N ASN A 49 12.81 19.04 20.71
CA ASN A 49 12.53 19.84 21.91
C ASN A 49 13.38 19.41 23.11
N ILE A 50 13.56 18.10 23.33
CA ILE A 50 14.44 17.59 24.40
C ILE A 50 15.88 18.04 24.16
N THR A 51 16.38 17.91 22.93
CA THR A 51 17.73 18.38 22.56
C THR A 51 17.87 19.87 22.81
N ALA A 52 16.89 20.68 22.41
CA ALA A 52 16.90 22.12 22.67
C ALA A 52 16.91 22.46 24.17
N ILE A 53 16.15 21.74 24.99
CA ILE A 53 16.16 21.91 26.46
C ILE A 53 17.53 21.54 27.02
N MET A 54 18.10 20.41 26.59
CA MET A 54 19.42 19.97 27.06
C MET A 54 20.50 21.01 26.73
N ILE A 55 20.52 21.55 25.52
CA ILE A 55 21.52 22.54 25.11
C ILE A 55 21.36 23.86 25.88
N ASN A 56 20.12 24.32 26.09
CA ASN A 56 19.88 25.64 26.70
C ASN A 56 19.97 25.65 28.23
N TYR A 57 19.64 24.54 28.89
CA TYR A 57 19.53 24.48 30.35
C TYR A 57 20.63 23.66 31.02
N LEU A 58 21.28 22.74 30.31
CA LEU A 58 22.45 22.06 30.81
C LEU A 58 23.67 22.82 30.32
N ASN A 59 24.52 23.25 31.24
CA ASN A 59 25.81 23.88 30.93
C ASN A 59 26.79 22.83 30.37
N LEU A 60 26.46 22.32 29.19
CA LEU A 60 27.22 21.29 28.49
C LEU A 60 28.51 21.89 27.94
N THR A 61 29.56 21.07 27.91
CA THR A 61 30.76 21.41 27.16
C THR A 61 30.48 21.37 25.66
N ASN A 62 31.29 22.09 24.88
CA ASN A 62 31.14 22.13 23.42
C ASN A 62 31.21 20.74 22.76
N GLU A 63 32.04 19.84 23.29
CA GLU A 63 32.14 18.46 22.82
C GLU A 63 30.83 17.69 23.04
N MET A 64 30.29 17.72 24.27
CA MET A 64 29.02 17.06 24.59
C MET A 64 27.85 17.63 23.78
N MET A 65 27.84 18.94 23.54
CA MET A 65 26.82 19.59 22.70
C MET A 65 26.88 19.07 21.26
N ASN A 66 28.08 18.97 20.67
CA ASN A 66 28.25 18.44 19.32
C ASN A 66 27.80 16.98 19.20
N ASP A 67 28.09 16.16 20.21
CA ASP A 67 27.66 14.75 20.23
C ASP A 67 26.13 14.63 20.30
N ILE A 68 25.50 15.42 21.16
CA ILE A 68 24.03 15.43 21.32
C ILE A 68 23.36 15.91 20.03
N ILE A 69 23.88 16.97 19.40
CA ILE A 69 23.37 17.47 18.12
C ILE A 69 23.52 16.39 17.04
N SER A 70 24.69 15.74 16.94
CA SER A 70 24.95 14.69 15.96
C SER A 70 24.01 13.50 16.14
N LEU A 71 23.80 13.05 17.38
CA LEU A 71 22.85 11.99 17.71
C LEU A 71 21.41 12.40 17.33
N SER A 72 21.02 13.64 17.62
CA SER A 72 19.69 14.14 17.27
C SER A 72 19.45 14.14 15.75
N LEU A 73 20.46 14.50 14.95
CA LEU A 73 20.38 14.48 13.49
C LEU A 73 20.23 13.06 12.93
N ILE A 74 20.94 12.09 13.51
CA ILE A 74 20.80 10.67 13.17
C ILE A 74 19.38 10.20 13.48
N MET A 75 18.86 10.52 14.68
CA MET A 75 17.50 10.15 15.09
C MET A 75 16.43 10.76 14.18
N VAL A 76 16.58 12.03 13.80
CA VAL A 76 15.69 12.70 12.82
C VAL A 76 15.71 11.96 11.48
N SER A 77 16.89 11.54 11.02
CA SER A 77 17.06 10.83 9.76
C SER A 77 16.38 9.45 9.80
N ILE A 78 16.54 8.71 10.89
CA ILE A 78 15.86 7.42 11.11
C ILE A 78 14.34 7.60 11.14
N CYS A 79 13.83 8.65 11.80
CA CYS A 79 12.40 8.93 11.83
C CYS A 79 11.84 9.24 10.44
N LYS A 80 12.54 10.06 9.64
CA LYS A 80 12.15 10.35 8.25
C LYS A 80 12.09 9.09 7.39
N LEU A 81 13.13 8.27 7.47
CA LEU A 81 13.18 6.98 6.77
C LEU A 81 12.05 6.04 7.23
N SER A 82 11.72 6.03 8.52
CA SER A 82 10.61 5.24 9.06
C SER A 82 9.25 5.72 8.56
N ILE A 83 9.06 7.04 8.40
CA ILE A 83 7.85 7.61 7.80
C ILE A 83 7.72 7.14 6.34
N GLU A 84 8.78 7.19 5.56
CA GLU A 84 8.75 6.70 4.17
C GLU A 84 8.43 5.22 4.11
N ILE A 85 9.07 4.38 4.93
CA ILE A 85 8.81 2.94 4.99
C ILE A 85 7.36 2.66 5.37
N THR A 86 6.79 3.39 6.32
CA THR A 86 5.40 3.18 6.75
C THR A 86 4.42 3.59 5.67
N VAL A 87 4.59 4.77 5.04
CA VAL A 87 3.78 5.18 3.88
C VAL A 87 3.82 4.11 2.80
N ILE A 88 5.00 3.60 2.51
CA ILE A 88 5.23 2.56 1.54
C ILE A 88 4.49 1.26 1.88
N THR A 89 4.59 0.80 3.12
CA THR A 89 4.05 -0.48 3.57
C THR A 89 2.52 -0.46 3.63
N PHE A 90 1.94 0.66 4.10
CA PHE A 90 0.50 0.82 4.26
C PHE A 90 -0.21 1.27 2.97
N HIS A 91 0.53 1.69 1.93
CA HIS A 91 -0.06 1.99 0.63
C HIS A 91 -0.20 0.73 -0.24
N PRO A 92 -1.44 0.24 -0.49
CA PRO A 92 -1.65 -1.08 -1.08
C PRO A 92 -1.06 -1.22 -2.49
N VAL A 93 -1.10 -0.15 -3.30
CA VAL A 93 -0.52 -0.15 -4.65
C VAL A 93 1.01 -0.15 -4.59
N LEU A 94 1.59 0.58 -3.63
CA LEU A 94 3.04 0.75 -3.55
C LEU A 94 3.70 -0.51 -2.97
N ASN A 95 3.07 -1.09 -1.94
CA ASN A 95 3.47 -2.36 -1.36
C ASN A 95 3.44 -3.51 -2.38
N ARG A 96 2.41 -3.57 -3.25
CA ARG A 96 2.36 -4.54 -4.35
C ARG A 96 3.53 -4.40 -5.31
N ASN A 97 3.88 -3.17 -5.69
CA ASN A 97 5.01 -2.92 -6.58
C ASN A 97 6.35 -3.26 -5.94
N LEU A 98 6.54 -2.93 -4.66
CA LEU A 98 7.75 -3.30 -3.93
C LEU A 98 7.88 -4.80 -3.72
N THR A 99 6.81 -5.50 -3.39
CA THR A 99 6.82 -6.96 -3.27
C THR A 99 7.28 -7.60 -4.59
N LYS A 100 6.82 -7.07 -5.74
CA LYS A 100 7.31 -7.51 -7.05
C LYS A 100 8.80 -7.25 -7.22
N ILE A 101 9.28 -6.04 -6.93
CA ILE A 101 10.70 -5.68 -7.04
C ILE A 101 11.55 -6.56 -6.13
N ILE A 102 11.17 -6.72 -4.86
CA ILE A 102 11.85 -7.55 -3.87
C ILE A 102 11.89 -9.00 -4.35
N THR A 103 10.77 -9.54 -4.86
CA THR A 103 10.73 -10.90 -5.40
C THR A 103 11.66 -11.05 -6.60
N THR A 104 11.70 -10.07 -7.51
CA THR A 104 12.63 -10.05 -8.65
C THR A 104 14.08 -10.01 -8.19
N ILE A 105 14.42 -9.20 -7.19
CA ILE A 105 15.78 -9.11 -6.63
C ILE A 105 16.16 -10.43 -5.93
N ILE A 106 15.27 -10.99 -5.12
CA ILE A 106 15.50 -12.28 -4.44
C ILE A 106 15.70 -13.39 -5.48
N ASN A 107 14.87 -13.42 -6.53
CA ASN A 107 15.02 -14.38 -7.61
C ASN A 107 16.31 -14.15 -8.39
N PHE A 108 16.73 -12.91 -8.62
CA PHE A 108 18.01 -12.60 -9.26
C PHE A 108 19.20 -13.08 -8.43
N ILE A 109 19.18 -12.85 -7.11
CA ILE A 109 20.21 -13.32 -6.18
C ILE A 109 20.20 -14.86 -6.09
N LYS A 110 19.02 -15.50 -6.05
CA LYS A 110 18.89 -16.97 -6.03
C LYS A 110 19.26 -17.62 -7.37
N CYS A 111 19.04 -16.94 -8.51
CA CYS A 111 19.40 -17.43 -9.85
C CYS A 111 20.90 -17.39 -10.13
N GLY A 112 21.75 -16.93 -9.20
CA GLY A 112 23.18 -17.22 -9.22
C GLY A 112 23.52 -18.69 -8.91
N HIS A 113 22.56 -19.48 -8.41
CA HIS A 113 22.78 -20.88 -8.05
C HIS A 113 21.52 -21.73 -8.35
N SER A 114 21.51 -22.37 -9.52
CA SER A 114 20.57 -23.43 -9.93
C SER A 114 19.14 -22.99 -10.29
N SER A 115 18.73 -23.22 -11.55
CA SER A 115 17.47 -23.91 -11.91
C SER A 115 17.16 -23.75 -13.41
N ARG A 116 17.62 -24.69 -14.23
CA ARG A 116 17.29 -24.81 -15.66
C ARG A 116 16.10 -25.76 -15.93
N ILE A 117 15.29 -26.13 -14.93
CA ILE A 117 14.43 -27.34 -15.01
C ILE A 117 12.90 -27.08 -14.93
N ASN A 118 12.40 -25.90 -14.55
CA ASN A 118 10.94 -25.74 -14.32
C ASN A 118 10.15 -24.86 -15.31
N VAL A 119 10.77 -24.37 -16.39
CA VAL A 119 10.09 -23.47 -17.34
C VAL A 119 9.04 -24.20 -18.19
N GLU A 120 9.20 -25.50 -18.44
CA GLU A 120 8.33 -26.25 -19.37
C GLU A 120 6.99 -26.69 -18.75
N LYS A 121 6.94 -26.95 -17.43
CA LYS A 121 5.70 -27.35 -16.76
C LYS A 121 4.78 -26.16 -16.45
N GLN A 122 5.33 -24.97 -16.24
CA GLN A 122 4.55 -23.77 -15.88
C GLN A 122 3.90 -23.10 -17.12
N THR A 123 4.51 -23.21 -18.29
CA THR A 123 3.93 -22.69 -19.56
C THR A 123 2.73 -23.51 -20.02
N ALA A 124 2.76 -24.83 -19.86
CA ALA A 124 1.63 -25.69 -20.20
C ALA A 124 0.38 -25.40 -19.34
N ILE A 125 0.56 -25.18 -18.04
CA ILE A 125 -0.54 -24.89 -17.09
C ILE A 125 -1.16 -23.51 -17.34
N ASN A 126 -0.34 -22.49 -17.60
CA ASN A 126 -0.83 -21.15 -17.92
C ASN A 126 -1.58 -21.08 -19.26
N LEU A 127 -1.12 -21.82 -20.29
CA LEU A 127 -1.80 -21.84 -21.59
C LEU A 127 -3.21 -22.45 -21.46
N GLN A 128 -3.34 -23.51 -20.66
CA GLN A 128 -4.61 -24.19 -20.44
C GLN A 128 -5.61 -23.32 -19.66
N GLN A 129 -5.13 -22.53 -18.69
CA GLN A 129 -5.96 -21.57 -17.95
C GLN A 129 -6.40 -20.37 -18.79
N ILE A 130 -5.54 -19.87 -19.68
CA ILE A 130 -5.88 -18.78 -20.61
C ILE A 130 -6.96 -19.24 -21.62
N VAL A 131 -6.84 -20.46 -22.14
CA VAL A 131 -7.84 -21.04 -23.06
C VAL A 131 -9.19 -21.28 -22.36
N ALA A 132 -9.16 -21.70 -21.09
CA ALA A 132 -10.39 -21.87 -20.30
C ALA A 132 -11.08 -20.52 -20.00
N ALA A 133 -10.31 -19.50 -19.60
CA ALA A 133 -10.84 -18.17 -19.32
C ALA A 133 -11.42 -17.49 -20.58
N SER A 134 -10.82 -17.69 -21.75
CA SER A 134 -11.34 -17.18 -23.03
C SER A 134 -12.70 -17.78 -23.36
N LYS A 135 -12.88 -19.10 -23.19
CA LYS A 135 -14.18 -19.76 -23.45
C LYS A 135 -15.28 -19.28 -22.51
N GLU A 136 -14.94 -18.99 -21.26
CA GLU A 136 -15.90 -18.48 -20.28
C GLU A 136 -16.33 -17.04 -20.61
N GLN A 137 -15.41 -16.20 -21.10
CA GLN A 137 -15.73 -14.86 -21.59
C GLN A 137 -16.63 -14.88 -22.83
N ASP A 138 -16.39 -15.77 -23.78
CA ASP A 138 -17.22 -15.92 -24.98
C ASP A 138 -18.64 -16.36 -24.64
N MET A 139 -18.80 -17.31 -23.70
CA MET A 139 -20.12 -17.69 -23.18
C MET A 139 -20.82 -16.53 -22.47
N HIS A 140 -20.09 -15.71 -21.73
CA HIS A 140 -20.64 -14.56 -21.04
C HIS A 140 -21.13 -13.48 -22.03
N PHE A 141 -20.42 -13.29 -23.16
CA PHE A 141 -20.85 -12.40 -24.24
C PHE A 141 -22.07 -12.93 -25.00
N GLU A 142 -22.14 -14.22 -25.28
CA GLU A 142 -23.31 -14.89 -25.88
C GLU A 142 -24.57 -14.72 -25.02
N MET A 143 -24.44 -14.93 -23.71
CA MET A 143 -25.56 -14.80 -22.76
C MET A 143 -26.08 -13.35 -22.69
N LEU A 144 -25.17 -12.37 -22.72
CA LEU A 144 -25.53 -10.95 -22.79
C LEU A 144 -26.27 -10.62 -24.10
N LYS A 145 -25.83 -11.19 -25.23
CA LYS A 145 -26.45 -10.98 -26.55
C LYS A 145 -27.88 -11.51 -26.62
N GLN A 146 -28.16 -12.66 -26.01
CA GLN A 146 -29.51 -13.23 -25.91
C GLN A 146 -30.44 -12.41 -25.02
N THR A 147 -29.91 -11.71 -24.01
CA THR A 147 -30.70 -10.88 -23.10
C THR A 147 -31.10 -9.53 -23.72
N TRP A 148 -30.39 -9.11 -24.78
CA TRP A 148 -30.59 -7.83 -25.46
C TRP A 148 -31.46 -7.91 -26.73
N MET A 149 -31.80 -9.10 -27.20
CA MET A 149 -32.84 -9.34 -28.22
C MET A 149 -34.17 -9.66 -27.55
#